data_AF-A0A091QYF9-F1
#
_entry.id   AF-A0A091QYF9-F1
#
_cell.length_a   1.000
_cell.length_b   1.000
_cell.length_c   1.000
_cell.angle_alpha   90.00
_cell.angle_beta   90.00
_cell.angle_gamma   90.00
#
_symmetry.space_group_name_H-M   'P 1'
#
loop_
_entity.id
_entity.type
_entity.pdbx_description
1 polymer ?
#
loop_
_entity_poly.entity_id
_entity_poly.type
_entity_poly.pdbx_seq_one_letter_code
_entity_poly.pdbx_strand_id
1 'polypeptide(L)'
;VRTLNFRKANFQFFKELLNRTPWEMALIDKGAEQCWRIFKEAFHRAQELLIPKCKKSGKEGKRPAWLNQDLLAKLKGKIELHRQWKQGQVSWEEYRDVAWVCRDEVKKAKAQLKLNLARDAMKNKEGFYRYVNQKRKVKECVPYLMSNSGELVPTDKEKAEVLNLFASVFTGNLSPHSSQVDDPQDKNQGEKVPPTISEDKV
;
A
#
# COMPACT_ATOMS: atom_id res chain seq x y z
N VAL A 1 -1.83 -7.71 -9.13
CA VAL A 1 -2.25 -8.95 -9.83
C VAL A 1 -3.77 -9.04 -9.84
N ARG A 2 -4.40 -9.06 -11.02
CA ARG A 2 -5.85 -9.35 -11.19
C ARG A 2 -5.99 -10.86 -11.33
N THR A 3 -6.94 -11.47 -10.64
CA THR A 3 -7.17 -12.94 -10.66
C THR A 3 -8.61 -13.22 -11.06
N LEU A 4 -8.85 -14.29 -11.81
CA LEU A 4 -10.19 -14.74 -12.20
C LEU A 4 -11.00 -15.16 -10.97
N ASN A 5 -12.25 -14.71 -10.86
CA ASN A 5 -13.14 -15.05 -9.75
C ASN A 5 -14.15 -16.12 -10.16
N PHE A 6 -13.75 -17.38 -10.00
CA PHE A 6 -14.60 -18.54 -10.32
C PHE A 6 -15.86 -18.67 -9.45
N ARG A 7 -15.91 -18.05 -8.26
CA ARG A 7 -17.12 -18.08 -7.42
C ARG A 7 -18.27 -17.26 -8.00
N LYS A 8 -17.96 -16.26 -8.83
CA LYS A 8 -18.94 -15.40 -9.49
C LYS A 8 -19.10 -15.73 -10.98
N ALA A 9 -18.48 -16.82 -11.44
CA ALA A 9 -18.58 -17.24 -12.83
C ALA A 9 -19.97 -17.81 -13.12
N ASN A 10 -20.52 -17.46 -14.28
CA ASN A 10 -21.75 -18.08 -14.77
C ASN A 10 -21.41 -19.36 -15.55
N PHE A 11 -21.33 -20.49 -14.85
CA PHE A 11 -20.97 -21.78 -15.45
C PHE A 11 -22.01 -22.31 -16.43
N GLN A 12 -23.28 -21.90 -16.29
CA GLN A 12 -24.34 -22.32 -17.21
C GLN A 12 -24.09 -21.73 -18.60
N PHE A 13 -23.90 -20.41 -18.68
CA PHE A 13 -23.55 -19.73 -19.92
C PHE A 13 -22.18 -20.15 -20.46
N PHE A 14 -21.24 -20.51 -19.58
CA PHE A 14 -19.93 -21.00 -20.00
C PHE A 14 -20.03 -22.32 -20.77
N LYS A 15 -20.81 -23.27 -20.25
CA LYS A 15 -21.10 -24.54 -20.94
C LYS A 15 -21.86 -24.30 -22.24
N GLU A 16 -22.85 -23.42 -22.21
CA GLU A 16 -23.65 -23.11 -23.39
C GLU A 16 -22.82 -22.49 -24.51
N LEU A 17 -21.91 -21.56 -24.20
CA LEU A 17 -21.02 -20.94 -25.17
C LEU A 17 -20.07 -21.96 -25.82
N LEU A 18 -19.55 -22.91 -25.04
CA LEU A 18 -18.72 -23.99 -25.59
C LEU A 18 -19.56 -24.96 -26.43
N ASN A 19 -20.77 -25.30 -26.01
CA ASN A 19 -21.64 -26.22 -26.76
C ASN A 19 -22.15 -25.62 -28.08
N ARG A 20 -22.27 -24.29 -28.18
CA ARG A 20 -22.63 -23.58 -29.42
C ARG A 20 -21.50 -23.53 -30.44
N THR A 21 -20.27 -23.88 -30.04
CA THR A 21 -19.14 -23.89 -30.97
C THR A 21 -19.22 -25.12 -31.88
N PRO A 22 -19.16 -24.97 -33.21
CA PRO A 22 -19.27 -26.09 -34.15
C PRO A 22 -17.95 -26.89 -34.19
N TRP A 23 -17.70 -27.68 -33.13
CA TRP A 23 -16.44 -28.40 -32.94
C TRP A 23 -16.11 -29.35 -34.08
N GLU A 24 -17.10 -30.03 -34.64
CA GLU A 24 -16.90 -30.96 -35.76
C GLU A 24 -16.27 -30.25 -36.96
N MET A 25 -16.82 -29.10 -37.37
CA MET A 25 -16.27 -28.29 -38.47
C MET A 25 -14.96 -27.59 -38.08
N ALA A 26 -14.79 -27.21 -36.82
CA ALA A 26 -13.60 -26.51 -36.36
C ALA A 26 -12.39 -27.46 -36.22
N LEU A 27 -12.63 -28.76 -36.05
CA LEU A 27 -11.61 -29.77 -35.80
C LEU A 27 -11.41 -30.73 -36.99
N ILE A 28 -12.27 -30.69 -38.01
CA ILE A 28 -12.13 -31.51 -39.22
C ILE A 28 -10.77 -31.24 -39.89
N ASP A 29 -10.12 -32.31 -40.33
CA ASP A 29 -8.81 -32.30 -41.00
C ASP A 29 -7.65 -31.70 -40.20
N LYS A 30 -7.78 -31.57 -38.87
CA LYS A 30 -6.71 -31.03 -38.00
C LYS A 30 -6.03 -32.13 -37.19
N GLY A 31 -4.71 -31.98 -37.02
CA GLY A 31 -3.93 -32.84 -36.13
C GLY A 31 -4.25 -32.58 -34.65
N ALA A 32 -3.98 -33.56 -33.79
CA ALA A 32 -4.31 -33.50 -32.37
C ALA A 32 -3.79 -32.24 -31.64
N GLU A 33 -2.57 -31.77 -31.97
CA GLU A 33 -2.01 -30.55 -31.38
C GLU A 33 -2.77 -29.28 -31.80
N GLN A 34 -3.18 -29.20 -33.06
CA GLN A 34 -3.98 -28.09 -33.58
C GLN A 34 -5.37 -28.09 -32.97
N CYS A 35 -5.99 -29.26 -32.84
CA CYS A 35 -7.26 -29.43 -32.14
C CYS A 35 -7.18 -28.93 -30.70
N TRP A 36 -6.11 -29.32 -29.98
CA TRP A 36 -5.89 -28.87 -28.60
C TRP A 36 -5.68 -27.36 -28.49
N ARG A 37 -4.97 -26.75 -29.44
CA ARG A 37 -4.76 -25.30 -29.47
C ARG A 37 -6.07 -24.54 -29.67
N ILE A 38 -6.89 -24.97 -30.62
CA ILE A 38 -8.20 -24.37 -30.92
C ILE A 38 -9.12 -24.48 -29.70
N PHE A 39 -9.15 -25.64 -29.06
CA PHE A 39 -9.92 -25.84 -27.83
C PHE A 39 -9.47 -24.90 -26.72
N LYS A 40 -8.16 -24.80 -26.45
CA LYS A 40 -7.61 -23.90 -25.43
C LYS A 40 -7.96 -22.44 -25.70
N GLU A 41 -7.89 -22.01 -26.95
CA GLU A 41 -8.21 -20.64 -27.33
C GLU A 41 -9.68 -20.31 -27.09
N ALA A 42 -10.59 -21.17 -27.55
CA ALA A 42 -12.02 -21.03 -27.31
C ALA A 42 -12.37 -21.06 -25.81
N PHE A 43 -11.71 -21.93 -25.05
CA PHE A 43 -11.86 -22.01 -23.60
C PHE A 43 -11.40 -20.74 -22.89
N HIS A 44 -10.20 -20.23 -23.20
CA HIS A 44 -9.71 -18.98 -22.62
C HIS A 44 -10.60 -17.79 -23.00
N ARG A 45 -11.06 -17.72 -24.26
CA ARG A 45 -11.99 -16.68 -24.71
C ARG A 45 -13.30 -16.71 -23.92
N ALA A 46 -13.85 -17.91 -23.67
CA ALA A 46 -15.03 -18.07 -22.82
C ALA A 46 -14.75 -17.64 -21.36
N GLN A 47 -13.54 -17.92 -20.84
CA GLN A 47 -13.15 -17.51 -19.49
C GLN A 47 -13.05 -15.98 -19.38
N GLU A 48 -12.51 -15.30 -20.39
CA GLU A 48 -12.39 -13.84 -20.36
C GLU A 48 -13.74 -13.13 -20.39
N LEU A 49 -14.71 -13.69 -21.13
CA LEU A 49 -16.06 -13.12 -21.26
C LEU A 49 -16.93 -13.35 -20.01
N LEU A 50 -16.81 -14.53 -19.39
CA LEU A 50 -17.79 -14.99 -18.40
C LEU A 50 -17.27 -15.06 -16.97
N ILE A 51 -15.96 -14.90 -16.76
CA ILE A 51 -15.36 -14.94 -15.43
C ILE A 51 -14.82 -13.55 -15.08
N PRO A 52 -15.51 -12.82 -14.18
CA PRO A 52 -15.06 -11.52 -13.73
C PRO A 52 -13.64 -11.58 -13.16
N LYS A 53 -12.77 -10.67 -13.61
CA LYS A 53 -11.44 -10.47 -13.04
C LYS A 53 -11.60 -9.64 -11.75
N CYS A 54 -11.27 -10.21 -10.60
CA CYS A 54 -11.24 -9.47 -9.35
C CYS A 54 -9.82 -8.99 -9.04
N LYS A 55 -9.73 -7.76 -8.51
CA LYS A 55 -8.54 -7.37 -7.75
C LYS A 55 -8.47 -8.36 -6.58
N LYS A 56 -7.30 -8.99 -6.34
CA LYS A 56 -7.08 -9.61 -5.03
C LYS A 56 -7.39 -8.49 -4.02
N SER A 57 -8.43 -8.64 -3.22
CA SER A 57 -8.62 -7.73 -2.08
C SER A 57 -7.35 -7.91 -1.28
N GLY A 58 -6.46 -6.92 -1.35
CA GLY A 58 -5.20 -6.97 -0.64
C GLY A 58 -5.58 -7.01 0.82
N LYS A 59 -5.55 -8.22 1.42
CA LYS A 59 -6.02 -8.56 2.77
C LYS A 59 -6.74 -7.37 3.39
N GLU A 60 -7.99 -7.18 3.02
CA GLU A 60 -8.80 -6.04 3.43
C GLU A 60 -8.52 -5.83 4.91
N GLY A 61 -7.84 -4.72 5.21
CA GLY A 61 -7.09 -4.59 6.45
C GLY A 61 -8.06 -4.82 7.58
N LYS A 62 -7.94 -5.99 8.26
CA LYS A 62 -8.86 -6.34 9.34
C LYS A 62 -8.91 -5.14 10.28
N ARG A 63 -10.13 -4.63 10.49
CA ARG A 63 -10.38 -3.49 11.36
C ARG A 63 -9.59 -3.69 12.66
N PRO A 64 -8.74 -2.73 13.05
CA PRO A 64 -7.95 -2.88 14.27
C PRO A 64 -8.87 -3.09 15.47
N ALA A 65 -8.52 -4.00 16.37
CA ALA A 65 -9.38 -4.36 17.51
C ALA A 65 -9.67 -3.18 18.48
N TRP A 66 -8.86 -2.13 18.45
CA TRP A 66 -9.06 -0.91 19.26
C TRP A 66 -10.01 0.10 18.59
N LEU A 67 -10.39 -0.09 17.33
CA LEU A 67 -11.16 0.89 16.56
C LEU A 67 -12.66 0.64 16.71
N ASN A 68 -13.35 1.39 17.58
CA ASN A 68 -14.81 1.39 17.69
C ASN A 68 -15.46 2.28 16.61
N GLN A 69 -16.80 2.25 16.48
CA GLN A 69 -17.53 2.91 15.39
C GLN A 69 -17.54 4.43 15.54
N ASP A 70 -17.64 4.91 16.76
CA ASP A 70 -17.63 6.34 17.08
C ASP A 70 -16.27 6.99 16.79
N LEU A 71 -15.17 6.33 17.18
CA LEU A 71 -13.81 6.78 16.87
C LEU A 71 -13.55 6.77 15.37
N LEU A 72 -14.14 5.82 14.63
CA LEU A 72 -14.07 5.82 13.17
C LEU A 72 -14.79 7.03 12.58
N ALA A 73 -15.98 7.39 13.09
CA ALA A 73 -16.69 8.58 12.66
C ALA A 73 -15.89 9.86 12.94
N LYS A 74 -15.29 9.98 14.12
CA LYS A 74 -14.40 11.11 14.47
C LYS A 74 -13.17 11.20 13.57
N LEU A 75 -12.53 10.06 13.27
CA LEU A 75 -11.40 10.01 12.35
C LEU A 75 -11.79 10.45 10.93
N LYS A 76 -12.98 10.06 10.45
CA LYS A 76 -13.52 10.54 9.16
C LYS A 76 -13.79 12.04 9.19
N GLY A 77 -14.39 12.55 10.27
CA GLY A 77 -14.60 13.98 10.48
C GLY A 77 -13.30 14.77 10.44
N LYS A 78 -12.24 14.29 11.12
CA LYS A 78 -10.90 14.90 11.06
C LYS A 78 -10.31 14.91 9.65
N ILE A 79 -10.51 13.84 8.86
CA ILE A 79 -10.03 13.79 7.47
C ILE A 79 -10.75 14.82 6.61
N GLU A 80 -12.06 14.96 6.77
CA GLU A 80 -12.84 15.96 6.05
C GLU A 80 -12.43 17.38 6.46
N LEU A 81 -12.25 17.62 7.76
CA LEU A 81 -11.80 18.90 8.28
C LEU A 81 -10.40 19.28 7.77
N HIS A 82 -9.49 18.30 7.64
CA HIS A 82 -8.19 18.51 7.00
C HIS A 82 -8.35 18.93 5.52
N ARG A 83 -9.32 18.34 4.80
CA ARG A 83 -9.62 18.71 3.41
C ARG A 83 -10.16 20.14 3.33
N GLN A 84 -11.06 20.51 4.22
CA GLN A 84 -11.63 21.86 4.31
C GLN A 84 -10.57 22.91 4.68
N TRP A 85 -9.70 22.61 5.64
CA TRP A 85 -8.55 23.45 5.99
C TRP A 85 -7.61 23.65 4.79
N LYS A 86 -7.29 22.58 4.04
CA LYS A 86 -6.50 22.66 2.81
C LYS A 86 -7.16 23.54 1.72
N GLN A 87 -8.48 23.68 1.76
CA GLN A 87 -9.26 24.51 0.85
C GLN A 87 -9.51 25.93 1.38
N GLY A 88 -8.99 26.27 2.57
CA GLY A 88 -9.17 27.59 3.19
C GLY A 88 -10.56 27.83 3.80
N GLN A 89 -11.39 26.79 3.93
CA GLN A 89 -12.75 26.90 4.46
C GLN A 89 -12.84 26.87 5.99
N VAL A 90 -11.79 26.37 6.65
CA VAL A 90 -11.71 26.13 8.09
C VAL A 90 -10.38 26.67 8.59
N SER A 91 -10.39 27.26 9.78
CA SER A 91 -9.18 27.80 10.38
C SER A 91 -8.20 26.67 10.78
N TRP A 92 -6.91 27.01 10.87
CA TRP A 92 -5.92 26.05 11.35
C TRP A 92 -6.18 25.60 12.80
N GLU A 93 -6.73 26.50 13.63
CA GLU A 93 -7.01 26.26 15.05
C GLU A 93 -8.09 25.20 15.25
N GLU A 94 -9.21 25.32 14.52
CA GLU A 94 -10.30 24.34 14.55
C GLU A 94 -9.83 22.95 14.12
N TYR A 95 -9.03 22.87 13.05
CA TYR A 95 -8.44 21.60 12.63
C TYR A 95 -7.47 21.05 13.67
N ARG A 96 -6.60 21.89 14.24
CA ARG A 96 -5.61 21.50 15.24
C ARG A 96 -6.30 20.88 16.46
N ASP A 97 -7.34 21.50 16.97
CA ASP A 97 -8.05 21.04 18.17
C ASP A 97 -8.72 19.68 17.94
N VAL A 98 -9.44 19.53 16.83
CA VAL A 98 -10.06 18.24 16.45
C VAL A 98 -9.00 17.16 16.22
N ALA A 99 -7.87 17.51 15.60
CA ALA A 99 -6.77 16.58 15.40
C ALA A 99 -6.15 16.12 16.73
N TRP A 100 -6.01 17.02 17.70
CA TRP A 100 -5.53 16.72 19.05
C TRP A 100 -6.46 15.79 19.80
N VAL A 101 -7.75 16.10 19.85
CA VAL A 101 -8.77 15.25 20.50
C VAL A 101 -8.79 13.86 19.88
N CYS A 102 -8.82 13.77 18.54
CA CYS A 102 -8.77 12.49 17.85
C CYS A 102 -7.50 11.69 18.19
N ARG A 103 -6.34 12.36 18.30
CA ARG A 103 -5.08 11.70 18.66
C ARG A 103 -5.15 11.13 20.07
N ASP A 104 -5.70 11.87 21.03
CA ASP A 104 -5.85 11.43 22.41
C ASP A 104 -6.81 10.24 22.52
N GLU A 105 -7.96 10.28 21.86
CA GLU A 105 -8.91 9.17 21.86
C GLU A 105 -8.32 7.89 21.25
N VAL A 106 -7.53 8.01 20.17
CA VAL A 106 -6.81 6.86 19.61
C VAL A 106 -5.80 6.30 20.61
N LYS A 107 -5.10 7.14 21.38
CA LYS A 107 -4.18 6.68 22.44
C LYS A 107 -4.94 5.96 23.54
N LYS A 108 -6.05 6.53 24.02
CA LYS A 108 -6.93 5.93 25.05
C LYS A 108 -7.48 4.58 24.60
N ALA A 109 -8.04 4.48 23.40
CA ALA A 109 -8.59 3.24 22.87
C ALA A 109 -7.52 2.13 22.75
N LYS A 110 -6.30 2.48 22.30
CA LYS A 110 -5.18 1.53 22.24
C LYS A 110 -4.74 1.09 23.65
N ALA A 111 -4.70 1.99 24.62
CA ALA A 111 -4.36 1.67 26.00
C ALA A 111 -5.42 0.77 26.65
N GLN A 112 -6.70 1.07 26.45
CA GLN A 112 -7.82 0.24 26.92
C GLN A 112 -7.76 -1.18 26.33
N LEU A 113 -7.50 -1.32 25.03
CA LEU A 113 -7.32 -2.64 24.43
C LEU A 113 -6.18 -3.43 25.10
N LYS A 114 -5.04 -2.79 25.35
CA LYS A 114 -3.90 -3.43 26.03
C LYS A 114 -4.24 -3.84 27.46
N LEU A 115 -4.93 -2.97 28.21
CA LEU A 115 -5.38 -3.25 29.57
C LEU A 115 -6.35 -4.43 29.62
N ASN A 116 -7.34 -4.48 28.72
CA ASN A 116 -8.29 -5.58 28.63
C ASN A 116 -7.58 -6.90 28.28
N LEU A 117 -6.64 -6.88 27.33
CA LEU A 117 -5.82 -8.05 27.00
C LEU A 117 -4.96 -8.54 28.18
N ALA A 118 -4.43 -7.62 29.00
CA ALA A 118 -3.65 -7.97 30.18
C ALA A 118 -4.54 -8.58 31.28
N ARG A 119 -5.72 -8.00 31.53
CA ARG A 119 -6.70 -8.54 32.49
C ARG A 119 -7.17 -9.93 32.10
N ASP A 120 -7.50 -10.11 30.82
CA ASP A 120 -8.00 -11.37 30.30
C ASP A 120 -6.89 -12.37 29.97
N ALA A 121 -5.61 -12.07 30.23
CA ALA A 121 -4.50 -12.93 29.87
C ALA A 121 -4.60 -14.32 30.52
N MET A 122 -5.15 -14.42 31.73
CA MET A 122 -5.37 -15.70 32.41
C MET A 122 -6.51 -16.51 31.79
N LYS A 123 -7.60 -15.84 31.38
CA LYS A 123 -8.79 -16.45 30.79
C LYS A 123 -8.63 -16.77 29.30
N ASN A 124 -7.87 -15.95 28.59
CA ASN A 124 -7.70 -15.97 27.14
C ASN A 124 -6.23 -15.80 26.75
N LYS A 125 -5.41 -16.79 27.13
CA LYS A 125 -3.97 -16.83 26.81
C LYS A 125 -3.73 -16.72 25.30
N GLU A 126 -4.56 -17.38 24.49
CA GLU A 126 -4.43 -17.38 23.03
C GLU A 126 -4.63 -15.97 22.43
N GLY A 127 -5.62 -15.22 22.90
CA GLY A 127 -5.87 -13.85 22.46
C GLY A 127 -4.72 -12.89 22.76
N PHE A 128 -4.10 -13.03 23.93
CA PHE A 128 -2.93 -12.25 24.33
C PHE A 128 -1.72 -12.56 23.44
N TYR A 129 -1.34 -13.83 23.29
CA TYR A 129 -0.21 -14.22 22.44
C TYR A 129 -0.44 -13.89 20.97
N ARG A 130 -1.68 -13.99 20.47
CA ARG A 130 -2.04 -13.54 19.11
C ARG A 130 -1.78 -12.05 18.91
N TYR A 131 -2.14 -11.20 19.88
CA TYR A 131 -1.85 -9.77 19.84
C TYR A 131 -0.34 -9.48 19.86
N VAL A 132 0.41 -10.12 20.76
CA VAL A 132 1.87 -9.97 20.84
C VAL A 132 2.54 -10.40 19.54
N ASN A 133 2.15 -11.56 18.99
CA ASN A 133 2.69 -12.07 17.73
C ASN A 133 2.34 -11.14 16.57
N GLN A 134 1.13 -10.56 16.52
CA GLN A 134 0.78 -9.56 15.51
C GLN A 134 1.65 -8.30 15.61
N LYS A 135 2.05 -7.89 16.81
CA LYS A 135 2.96 -6.74 17.04
C LYS A 135 4.42 -7.05 16.74
N ARG A 136 4.85 -8.29 16.95
CA ARG A 136 6.20 -8.76 16.62
C ARG A 136 6.42 -9.00 15.12
N LYS A 137 5.35 -9.10 14.31
CA LYS A 137 5.48 -9.18 12.86
C LYS A 137 6.18 -7.92 12.34
N VAL A 138 7.47 -8.05 12.04
CA VAL A 138 8.18 -7.10 11.19
C VAL A 138 7.45 -7.07 9.87
N LYS A 139 6.90 -5.91 9.52
CA LYS A 139 6.44 -5.67 8.17
C LYS A 139 7.71 -5.66 7.31
N GLU A 140 7.78 -6.52 6.31
CA GLU A 140 8.84 -6.49 5.30
C GLU A 140 8.92 -5.05 4.76
N CYS A 141 9.95 -4.32 5.18
CA CYS A 141 10.05 -2.87 4.95
C CYS A 141 10.43 -2.54 3.51
N VAL A 142 10.96 -3.51 2.78
CA VAL A 142 11.42 -3.35 1.41
C VAL A 142 10.49 -4.17 0.51
N PRO A 143 9.58 -3.51 -0.23
CA PRO A 143 8.89 -4.17 -1.34
C PRO A 143 9.91 -4.75 -2.31
N TYR A 144 9.55 -5.80 -3.04
CA TYR A 144 10.38 -6.24 -4.17
C TYR A 144 10.66 -5.06 -5.10
N LEU A 145 11.93 -4.70 -5.19
CA LEU A 145 12.43 -3.62 -6.04
C LEU A 145 12.40 -4.12 -7.49
N MET A 146 11.83 -3.32 -8.38
CA MET A 146 11.90 -3.55 -9.82
C MET A 146 13.05 -2.72 -10.37
N SER A 147 13.83 -3.28 -11.28
CA SER A 147 14.84 -2.55 -12.04
C SER A 147 14.15 -1.59 -13.02
N ASN A 148 14.93 -0.69 -13.63
CA ASN A 148 14.46 0.17 -14.72
C ASN A 148 13.97 -0.61 -15.95
N SER A 149 14.38 -1.88 -16.09
CA SER A 149 13.93 -2.80 -17.15
C SER A 149 12.61 -3.53 -16.82
N GLY A 150 12.04 -3.32 -15.62
CA GLY A 150 10.78 -3.93 -15.20
C GLY A 150 10.93 -5.36 -14.67
N GLU A 151 12.15 -5.83 -14.44
CA GLU A 151 12.44 -7.13 -13.83
C GLU A 151 12.58 -7.02 -12.31
N LEU A 152 12.17 -8.08 -11.60
CA LEU A 152 12.33 -8.17 -10.16
C LEU A 152 13.81 -8.29 -9.83
N VAL A 153 14.32 -7.39 -9.00
CA VAL A 153 15.73 -7.37 -8.62
C VAL A 153 16.01 -8.49 -7.60
N PRO A 154 16.75 -9.55 -7.98
CA PRO A 154 16.95 -10.72 -7.11
C PRO A 154 17.96 -10.47 -6.00
N THR A 155 19.00 -9.65 -6.24
CA THR A 155 20.18 -9.56 -5.35
C THR A 155 20.20 -8.27 -4.55
N ASP A 156 20.65 -8.33 -3.29
CA ASP A 156 20.70 -7.14 -2.42
C ASP A 156 21.67 -6.05 -2.92
N LYS A 157 22.73 -6.44 -3.65
CA LYS A 157 23.63 -5.51 -4.33
C LYS A 157 22.90 -4.66 -5.38
N GLU A 158 22.13 -5.30 -6.24
CA GLU A 158 21.37 -4.63 -7.29
C GLU A 158 20.26 -3.75 -6.70
N LYS A 159 19.64 -4.17 -5.58
CA LYS A 159 18.68 -3.34 -4.84
C LYS A 159 19.35 -2.07 -4.29
N ALA A 160 20.56 -2.18 -3.76
CA ALA A 160 21.33 -1.05 -3.27
C ALA A 160 21.69 -0.08 -4.41
N GLU A 161 22.06 -0.58 -5.60
CA GLU A 161 22.33 0.24 -6.78
C GLU A 161 21.10 0.99 -7.28
N VAL A 162 19.92 0.35 -7.33
CA VAL A 162 18.67 1.04 -7.70
C VAL A 162 18.29 2.10 -6.66
N LEU A 163 18.51 1.83 -5.37
CA LEU A 163 18.28 2.80 -4.30
C LEU A 163 19.34 3.90 -4.23
N ASN A 164 20.51 3.70 -4.85
CA ASN A 164 21.60 4.67 -4.92
C ASN A 164 21.28 5.90 -5.78
N LEU A 165 20.09 5.96 -6.39
CA LEU A 165 19.59 7.15 -7.10
C LEU A 165 19.62 8.41 -6.21
N PHE A 166 19.43 8.25 -4.89
CA PHE A 166 19.49 9.37 -3.94
C PHE A 166 20.87 10.02 -3.87
N ALA A 167 21.97 9.27 -4.00
CA ALA A 167 23.32 9.84 -3.94
C ALA A 167 23.57 10.84 -5.08
N SER A 168 23.03 10.58 -6.27
CA SER A 168 23.17 11.49 -7.42
C SER A 168 22.44 12.82 -7.23
N VAL A 169 21.37 12.88 -6.42
CA VAL A 169 20.61 14.11 -6.15
C VAL A 169 21.33 15.00 -5.12
N PHE A 170 22.11 14.38 -4.22
CA PHE A 170 22.91 15.09 -3.23
C PHE A 170 24.34 15.42 -3.71
N THR A 171 24.80 14.78 -4.78
CA THR A 171 26.09 15.11 -5.41
C THR A 171 25.87 16.23 -6.43
N GLY A 172 25.53 17.43 -5.94
CA GLY A 172 25.66 18.64 -6.74
C GLY A 172 27.12 18.76 -7.19
N ASN A 173 27.36 19.10 -8.46
CA ASN A 173 28.69 19.24 -9.06
C ASN A 173 29.60 20.10 -8.17
N LEU A 174 30.39 19.47 -7.31
CA LEU A 174 31.49 20.14 -6.62
C LEU A 174 32.62 20.27 -7.63
N SER A 175 32.56 21.35 -8.41
CA SER A 175 33.72 21.84 -9.14
C SER A 175 34.84 22.09 -8.13
N PRO A 176 36.00 21.42 -8.23
CA PRO A 176 37.05 21.57 -7.25
C PRO A 176 37.79 22.88 -7.51
N HIS A 177 37.39 23.96 -6.85
CA HIS A 177 38.32 25.05 -6.62
C HIS A 177 39.17 24.71 -5.39
N SER A 178 40.43 24.40 -5.67
CA SER A 178 41.51 24.32 -4.70
C SER A 178 41.67 25.64 -3.96
N SER A 179 41.73 25.61 -2.62
CA SER A 179 42.86 26.17 -1.87
C SER A 179 42.64 26.10 -0.36
N GLN A 180 43.52 25.32 0.28
CA GLN A 180 44.20 25.55 1.55
C GLN A 180 43.44 25.67 2.90
N VAL A 181 44.05 24.93 3.83
CA VAL A 181 43.81 24.68 5.26
C VAL A 181 43.94 25.94 6.12
N ASP A 182 43.07 26.07 7.12
CA ASP A 182 43.44 26.43 8.49
C ASP A 182 42.40 25.89 9.50
N ASP A 183 42.89 25.44 10.66
CA ASP A 183 42.27 24.59 11.68
C ASP A 183 41.32 25.37 12.65
N PRO A 184 40.73 24.80 13.73
CA PRO A 184 39.31 24.94 14.04
C PRO A 184 39.05 25.91 15.20
N GLN A 185 37.98 26.71 15.13
CA GLN A 185 37.45 27.40 16.30
C GLN A 185 35.99 27.04 16.61
N ASP A 186 35.87 26.40 17.76
CA ASP A 186 34.70 26.29 18.63
C ASP A 186 34.02 27.64 18.86
N LYS A 187 32.71 27.73 18.59
CA LYS A 187 31.79 28.63 19.29
C LYS A 187 30.32 28.21 19.09
N ASN A 188 29.69 28.05 20.25
CA ASN A 188 28.30 27.80 20.53
C ASN A 188 27.37 28.98 20.14
N GLN A 189 26.07 28.64 20.02
CA GLN A 189 24.86 29.50 20.03
C GLN A 189 24.32 30.06 18.71
N GLY A 190 23.00 29.92 18.54
CA GLY A 190 22.17 30.80 17.70
C GLY A 190 21.00 30.10 17.03
N GLU A 191 19.79 30.35 17.54
CA GLU A 191 18.49 30.00 16.95
C GLU A 191 18.44 30.11 15.42
N LYS A 192 17.79 29.15 14.76
CA LYS A 192 17.31 29.31 13.38
C LYS A 192 15.81 29.04 13.29
N VAL A 193 15.10 30.16 13.21
CA VAL A 193 13.71 30.35 12.76
C VAL A 193 13.49 29.65 11.40
N PRO A 194 12.31 29.07 11.12
CA PRO A 194 12.00 28.49 9.81
C PRO A 194 11.88 29.59 8.73
N PRO A 195 12.28 29.33 7.47
CA PRO A 195 12.33 30.36 6.44
C PRO A 195 10.93 30.77 5.97
N THR A 196 10.69 32.08 6.03
CA THR A 196 9.59 32.82 5.39
C THR A 196 9.65 32.62 3.87
N ILE A 197 8.57 32.08 3.30
CA ILE A 197 8.33 32.11 1.85
C ILE A 197 7.66 33.44 1.53
N SER A 198 8.37 34.32 0.83
CA SER A 198 7.81 35.51 0.19
C SER A 198 7.21 35.10 -1.16
N GLU A 199 5.92 35.39 -1.33
CA GLU A 199 5.24 35.40 -2.62
C GLU A 199 5.80 36.54 -3.48
N ASP A 200 6.14 36.26 -4.74
CA ASP A 200 6.25 37.30 -5.76
C ASP A 200 5.26 37.00 -6.87
N LYS A 201 4.35 37.97 -7.07
CA LYS A 201 3.45 38.08 -8.21
C LYS A 201 4.13 38.92 -9.28
N VAL A 202 4.12 38.46 -10.53
CA VAL A 202 3.54 39.18 -11.69
C VAL A 202 2.90 38.14 -12.60
#